data_AF-A0A6A6VMY0-F1
#
_entry.id   AF-A0A6A6VMY0-F1
#
_cell.length_a   1.000
_cell.length_b   1.000
_cell.length_c   1.000
_cell.angle_alpha   90.00
_cell.angle_beta   90.00
_cell.angle_gamma   90.00
#
_symmetry.space_group_name_H-M   'P 1'
#
loop_
_entity.id
_entity.type
_entity.pdbx_description
1 polymer ?
#
loop_
_entity_poly.entity_id
_entity_poly.type
_entity_poly.pdbx_seq_one_letter_code
_entity_poly.pdbx_strand_id
1 'polypeptide(L)'
;MPLQLLSLADFMSLETDSHKEYPRTEINMRKGSCTCGAIEFHLEQEPVAMVLCDCLICRRSTGNAVSINPKVASSSVKVRRGQPLEFTMESNRGMNTTIWFCRNCSTTLWQESEQCKGYFWIQSGALRPSAKHGRHPGAQSAA
;
A
#
# COMPACT_ATOMS: atom_id res chain seq x y z
N MET A 1 -6.42 34.42 -24.71
CA MET A 1 -6.14 33.04 -25.15
C MET A 1 -7.33 32.18 -24.75
N PRO A 2 -8.11 31.60 -25.68
CA PRO A 2 -9.25 30.78 -25.29
C PRO A 2 -8.75 29.41 -24.85
N LEU A 3 -9.22 28.94 -23.68
CA LEU A 3 -9.14 27.53 -23.30
C LEU A 3 -9.98 26.74 -24.32
N GLN A 4 -9.33 26.00 -25.22
CA GLN A 4 -10.03 25.04 -26.06
C GLN A 4 -10.48 23.88 -25.17
N LEU A 5 -11.78 23.79 -24.93
CA LEU A 5 -12.42 22.58 -24.42
C LEU A 5 -12.20 21.47 -25.45
N LEU A 6 -11.44 20.45 -25.07
CA LEU A 6 -11.38 19.19 -25.81
C LEU A 6 -12.81 18.65 -25.93
N SER A 7 -13.18 18.20 -27.13
CA SER A 7 -14.51 17.62 -27.33
C SER A 7 -14.63 16.32 -26.55
N LEU A 8 -15.86 15.93 -26.17
CA LEU A 8 -16.12 14.62 -25.55
C LEU A 8 -15.53 13.47 -26.40
N ALA A 9 -15.50 13.61 -27.73
CA ALA A 9 -14.91 12.64 -28.63
C ALA A 9 -13.38 12.54 -28.49
N ASP A 10 -12.68 13.64 -28.21
CA ASP A 10 -11.23 13.65 -28.00
C ASP A 10 -10.86 12.98 -26.66
N PHE A 11 -11.67 13.19 -25.62
CA PHE A 11 -11.49 12.52 -24.33
C PHE A 11 -11.74 11.01 -24.44
N MET A 12 -12.79 10.61 -25.16
CA MET A 12 -13.13 9.20 -25.38
C MET A 12 -12.13 8.46 -26.28
N SER A 13 -11.34 9.19 -27.08
CA SER A 13 -10.29 8.60 -27.93
C SER A 13 -8.98 8.31 -27.16
N LEU A 14 -8.80 8.86 -25.96
CA LEU A 14 -7.66 8.55 -25.09
C LEU A 14 -7.82 7.22 -24.33
N GLU A 15 -9.03 6.65 -24.31
CA GLU A 15 -9.37 5.47 -23.49
C GLU A 15 -9.21 4.13 -24.21
N THR A 16 -8.75 4.08 -25.48
CA THR A 16 -8.71 2.84 -26.28
C THR A 16 -7.33 2.24 -26.53
N ASP A 17 -6.26 2.60 -25.82
CA ASP A 17 -5.00 1.81 -25.85
C ASP A 17 -5.09 0.59 -24.89
N SER A 18 -6.22 -0.12 -24.94
CA SER A 18 -6.63 -1.19 -24.02
C SER A 18 -5.92 -2.54 -24.24
N HIS A 19 -4.86 -2.58 -25.05
CA HIS A 19 -4.12 -3.80 -25.38
C HIS A 19 -2.62 -3.74 -25.13
N LYS A 20 -2.08 -2.68 -24.52
CA LYS A 20 -0.74 -2.78 -23.91
C LYS A 20 -0.86 -3.60 -22.64
N GLU A 21 -0.45 -4.86 -22.75
CA GLU A 21 -0.24 -5.74 -21.62
C GLU A 21 0.92 -5.20 -20.78
N TYR A 22 0.60 -4.32 -19.84
CA TYR A 22 1.58 -3.87 -18.86
C TYR A 22 1.93 -5.06 -17.98
N PRO A 23 3.23 -5.37 -17.79
CA PRO A 23 3.62 -6.46 -16.93
C PRO A 23 3.07 -6.18 -15.55
N ARG A 24 2.04 -6.94 -15.14
CA ARG A 24 1.52 -6.87 -13.78
C ARG A 24 2.66 -7.23 -12.87
N THR A 25 3.03 -6.32 -11.98
CA THR A 25 3.94 -6.73 -10.93
C THR A 25 3.23 -7.69 -10.01
N GLU A 26 3.64 -8.95 -10.09
CA GLU A 26 3.32 -9.95 -9.10
C GLU A 26 3.81 -9.48 -7.73
N ILE A 27 2.96 -9.55 -6.72
CA ILE A 27 3.28 -9.16 -5.34
C ILE A 27 3.76 -10.39 -4.58
N ASN A 28 4.88 -10.26 -3.87
CA ASN A 28 5.37 -11.26 -2.94
C ASN A 28 4.66 -11.09 -1.60
N MET A 29 3.73 -11.99 -1.30
CA MET A 29 2.94 -11.95 -0.07
C MET A 29 3.72 -12.32 1.21
N ARG A 30 5.03 -12.60 1.12
CA ARG A 30 5.89 -12.93 2.27
C ARG A 30 6.95 -11.91 2.61
N LYS A 31 7.21 -10.93 1.73
CA LYS A 31 8.27 -9.94 1.93
C LYS A 31 7.75 -8.54 1.74
N GLY A 32 8.14 -7.64 2.63
CA GLY A 32 7.80 -6.23 2.52
C GLY A 32 8.94 -5.31 2.91
N SER A 33 8.83 -4.06 2.49
CA SER A 33 9.73 -2.98 2.86
C SER A 33 9.05 -1.63 2.73
N CYS A 34 9.57 -0.63 3.44
CA CYS A 34 9.22 0.76 3.13
C CYS A 34 9.83 1.20 1.79
N THR A 35 9.36 2.34 1.26
CA THR A 35 9.80 2.90 -0.03
C THR A 35 11.29 3.22 -0.06
N CYS A 36 11.85 3.76 1.02
CA CYS A 36 13.28 4.06 1.09
C CYS A 36 14.16 2.84 1.42
N GLY A 37 13.55 1.67 1.69
CA GLY A 37 14.26 0.46 2.06
C GLY A 37 14.88 0.45 3.46
N ALA A 38 14.75 1.50 4.27
CA ALA A 38 15.29 1.51 5.64
C ALA A 38 14.69 0.41 6.53
N ILE A 39 13.44 -0.02 6.26
CA ILE A 39 12.76 -1.11 6.95
C ILE A 39 12.49 -2.25 5.97
N GLU A 40 12.83 -3.47 6.38
CA GLU A 40 12.49 -4.71 5.68
C GLU A 40 11.87 -5.70 6.67
N PHE A 41 10.81 -6.39 6.26
CA PHE A 41 10.11 -7.37 7.09
C PHE A 41 9.68 -8.58 6.27
N HIS A 42 9.57 -9.73 6.93
CA HIS A 42 9.06 -10.98 6.36
C HIS A 42 7.81 -11.44 7.11
N LEU A 43 6.94 -12.14 6.40
CA LEU A 43 5.78 -12.85 6.93
C LEU A 43 6.11 -14.34 6.91
N GLU A 44 6.13 -14.98 8.08
CA GLU A 44 6.43 -16.42 8.23
C GLU A 44 5.25 -17.30 7.83
N GLN A 45 4.04 -16.74 7.88
CA GLN A 45 2.77 -17.38 7.52
C GLN A 45 2.05 -16.55 6.46
N GLU A 46 1.28 -17.23 5.61
CA GLU A 46 0.43 -16.57 4.62
C GLU A 46 -0.71 -15.78 5.30
N PRO A 47 -1.23 -14.74 4.64
CA PRO A 47 -2.42 -14.05 5.11
C PRO A 47 -3.63 -14.98 5.25
N VAL A 48 -4.37 -14.81 6.35
CA VAL A 48 -5.57 -15.61 6.65
C VAL A 48 -6.85 -15.00 6.08
N ALA A 49 -6.80 -13.72 5.70
CA ALA A 49 -7.88 -12.99 5.07
C ALA A 49 -7.33 -11.76 4.35
N MET A 50 -8.14 -11.14 3.48
CA MET A 50 -7.86 -9.81 2.93
C MET A 50 -9.10 -8.94 3.09
N VAL A 51 -8.89 -7.64 3.31
CA VAL A 51 -9.98 -6.66 3.41
C VAL A 51 -9.73 -5.48 2.47
N LEU A 52 -10.79 -5.02 1.83
CA LEU A 52 -10.90 -3.70 1.24
C LEU A 52 -11.50 -2.77 2.29
N CYS A 53 -10.71 -1.85 2.82
CA CYS A 53 -11.13 -0.94 3.88
C CYS A 53 -11.20 0.50 3.38
N ASP A 54 -12.36 1.13 3.55
CA ASP A 54 -12.67 2.50 3.15
C ASP A 54 -12.69 3.49 4.33
N CYS A 55 -12.32 3.04 5.53
CA CYS A 55 -12.38 3.87 6.72
C CYS A 55 -11.42 5.07 6.62
N LEU A 56 -11.70 6.13 7.36
CA LEU A 56 -10.91 7.37 7.28
C LEU A 56 -9.43 7.16 7.61
N ILE A 57 -9.10 6.22 8.52
CA ILE A 57 -7.71 5.86 8.84
C ILE A 57 -7.04 5.24 7.62
N CYS A 58 -7.67 4.24 6.99
CA CYS A 58 -7.14 3.56 5.80
C CYS A 58 -7.01 4.50 4.60
N ARG A 59 -7.96 5.43 4.43
CA ARG A 59 -7.89 6.48 3.42
C ARG A 59 -6.72 7.42 3.65
N ARG A 60 -6.51 7.87 4.89
CA ARG A 60 -5.41 8.77 5.25
C ARG A 60 -4.04 8.09 5.19
N SER A 61 -3.94 6.81 5.57
CA SER A 61 -2.66 6.09 5.56
C SER A 61 -2.17 5.77 4.15
N THR A 62 -3.08 5.65 3.18
CA THR A 62 -2.75 5.31 1.79
C THR A 62 -2.87 6.48 0.82
N GLY A 63 -3.59 7.54 1.18
CA GLY A 63 -3.97 8.61 0.24
C GLY A 63 -5.01 8.18 -0.79
N ASN A 64 -5.60 6.98 -0.67
CA ASN A 64 -6.56 6.42 -1.62
C ASN A 64 -7.98 6.36 -1.05
N ALA A 65 -8.97 6.11 -1.92
CA ALA A 65 -10.37 5.91 -1.51
C ALA A 65 -10.56 4.63 -0.67
N VAL A 66 -9.72 3.61 -0.91
CA VAL A 66 -9.72 2.33 -0.20
C VAL A 66 -8.28 1.85 0.02
N SER A 67 -8.08 1.03 1.05
CA SER A 67 -6.85 0.27 1.26
C SER A 67 -7.12 -1.22 1.13
N ILE A 68 -6.21 -1.95 0.49
CA ILE A 68 -6.22 -3.42 0.43
C ILE A 68 -5.25 -3.92 1.50
N ASN A 69 -5.77 -4.61 2.50
CA ASN A 69 -4.97 -5.04 3.64
C ASN A 69 -5.09 -6.55 3.90
N PRO A 70 -4.02 -7.34 3.68
CA PRO A 70 -3.95 -8.72 4.13
C PRO A 70 -3.88 -8.81 5.66
N LYS A 71 -4.66 -9.71 6.24
CA LYS A 71 -4.65 -10.03 7.68
C LYS A 71 -3.63 -11.12 7.94
N VAL A 72 -2.67 -10.86 8.82
CA VAL A 72 -1.68 -11.83 9.27
C VAL A 72 -1.64 -11.88 10.80
N ALA A 73 -1.24 -13.02 11.37
CA ALA A 73 -0.92 -13.06 12.79
C ALA A 73 0.24 -12.09 13.06
N SER A 74 0.15 -11.27 14.11
CA SER A 74 1.22 -10.32 14.50
C SER A 74 2.56 -11.04 14.71
N SER A 75 2.51 -12.27 15.27
CA SER A 75 3.68 -13.13 15.48
C SER A 75 4.38 -13.57 14.19
N SER A 76 3.67 -13.57 13.05
CA SER A 76 4.20 -13.89 11.72
C SER A 76 5.13 -12.79 11.18
N VAL A 77 4.98 -11.55 11.64
CA VAL A 77 5.74 -10.41 11.14
C VAL A 77 7.11 -10.34 11.81
N LYS A 78 8.17 -10.61 11.04
CA LYS A 78 9.56 -10.49 11.48
C LYS A 78 10.25 -9.34 10.77
N VAL A 79 10.54 -8.27 11.52
CA VAL A 79 11.39 -7.18 11.01
C VAL A 79 12.82 -7.69 10.87
N ARG A 80 13.36 -7.63 9.66
CA ARG A 80 14.72 -8.10 9.32
C ARG A 80 15.73 -6.96 9.31
N ARG A 81 15.28 -5.73 9.03
CA ARG A 81 16.10 -4.52 9.06
C ARG A 81 15.26 -3.32 9.48
N GLY A 82 15.87 -2.40 10.22
CA GLY A 82 15.26 -1.15 10.67
C GLY A 82 14.29 -1.34 11.83
N GLN A 83 13.71 -0.25 12.29
CA GLN A 83 12.69 -0.24 13.34
C GLN A 83 11.55 0.69 12.92
N PRO A 84 10.32 0.18 12.76
CA PRO A 84 9.15 1.01 12.56
C PRO A 84 8.92 1.92 13.76
N LEU A 85 8.41 3.12 13.50
CA LEU A 85 7.74 3.89 14.54
C LEU A 85 6.28 3.48 14.59
N GLU A 86 5.67 3.72 15.73
CA GLU A 86 4.24 3.53 15.93
C GLU A 86 3.59 4.76 16.53
N PHE A 87 2.32 4.95 16.21
CA PHE A 87 1.44 5.82 16.94
C PHE A 87 0.05 5.19 16.99
N THR A 88 -0.71 5.55 18.02
CA THR A 88 -2.08 5.10 18.21
C THR A 88 -3.03 6.27 18.00
N MET A 89 -4.12 6.03 17.28
CA MET A 89 -5.19 7.01 17.10
C MET A 89 -6.55 6.36 17.24
N GLU A 90 -7.53 7.14 17.70
CA GLU A 90 -8.92 6.69 17.76
C GLU A 90 -9.54 6.73 16.36
N SER A 91 -10.18 5.62 15.97
CA SER A 91 -10.99 5.59 14.76
C SER A 91 -12.32 6.32 14.98
N ASN A 92 -12.96 6.71 13.88
CA ASN A 92 -14.31 7.28 13.91
C ASN A 92 -15.39 6.31 14.46
N ARG A 93 -15.02 5.07 14.78
CA ARG A 93 -15.87 4.05 15.40
C ARG A 93 -15.57 3.85 16.90
N GLY A 94 -14.80 4.76 17.51
CA GLY A 94 -14.52 4.74 18.95
C GLY A 94 -13.50 3.69 19.40
N MET A 95 -12.68 3.20 18.47
CA MET A 95 -11.72 2.12 18.75
C MET A 95 -10.33 2.53 18.33
N ASN A 96 -9.35 2.24 19.17
CA ASN A 96 -7.98 2.62 18.87
C ASN A 96 -7.38 1.73 17.78
N THR A 97 -6.58 2.35 16.93
CA THR A 97 -5.76 1.69 15.93
C THR A 97 -4.33 2.16 16.07
N THR A 98 -3.42 1.21 16.27
CA THR A 98 -1.98 1.46 16.23
C THR A 98 -1.48 1.26 14.82
N ILE A 99 -0.64 2.18 14.35
CA ILE A 99 -0.14 2.24 12.99
C ILE A 99 1.38 2.22 13.04
N TRP A 100 2.00 1.27 12.33
CA TRP A 100 3.44 1.16 12.20
C TRP A 100 3.91 1.71 10.85
N PHE A 101 4.90 2.58 10.86
CA PHE A 101 5.35 3.30 9.68
C PHE A 101 6.86 3.60 9.71
N CYS A 102 7.42 3.92 8.55
CA CYS A 102 8.82 4.29 8.44
C CYS A 102 9.05 5.77 8.79
N ARG A 103 9.96 6.05 9.74
CA ARG A 103 10.38 7.42 10.08
C ARG A 103 10.91 8.20 8.87
N ASN A 104 11.61 7.53 7.95
CA ASN A 104 12.39 8.20 6.90
C ASN A 104 11.58 8.55 5.65
N CYS A 105 10.50 7.80 5.37
CA CYS A 105 9.72 7.99 4.14
C CYS A 105 8.21 7.87 4.34
N SER A 106 7.76 7.76 5.60
CA SER A 106 6.34 7.69 5.98
C SER A 106 5.54 6.54 5.38
N THR A 107 6.17 5.54 4.74
CA THR A 107 5.46 4.33 4.29
C THR A 107 4.80 3.66 5.50
N THR A 108 3.47 3.56 5.48
CA THR A 108 2.72 2.76 6.45
C THR A 108 2.94 1.28 6.12
N LEU A 109 3.33 0.50 7.11
CA LEU A 109 3.69 -0.91 6.94
C LEU A 109 2.52 -1.82 7.30
N TRP A 110 1.97 -1.63 8.50
CA TRP A 110 0.81 -2.38 8.99
C TRP A 110 0.07 -1.62 10.08
N GLN A 111 -1.11 -2.13 10.42
CA GLN A 111 -2.01 -1.55 11.42
C GLN A 111 -2.61 -2.66 12.30
N GLU A 112 -2.92 -2.34 13.55
CA GLU A 112 -3.62 -3.22 14.48
C GLU A 112 -4.75 -2.42 15.13
N SER A 113 -5.96 -2.95 15.10
CA SER A 113 -7.10 -2.35 15.79
C SER A 113 -7.42 -3.13 17.06
N GLU A 114 -8.02 -2.45 18.04
CA GLU A 114 -8.47 -3.11 19.28
C GLU A 114 -9.46 -4.26 19.05
N GLN A 115 -10.21 -4.25 17.94
CA GLN A 115 -11.10 -5.34 17.54
C GLN A 115 -10.36 -6.60 17.06
N CYS A 116 -9.12 -6.46 16.63
CA CYS A 116 -8.34 -7.51 15.98
C CYS A 116 -6.96 -7.66 16.64
N LYS A 117 -6.91 -7.59 17.99
CA LYS A 117 -5.67 -7.81 18.73
C LYS A 117 -5.03 -9.14 18.37
N GLY A 118 -3.70 -9.12 18.27
CA GLY A 118 -2.89 -10.27 17.86
C GLY A 118 -2.80 -10.43 16.33
N TYR A 119 -3.46 -9.59 15.55
CA TYR A 119 -3.40 -9.60 14.09
C TYR A 119 -3.00 -8.24 13.53
N PHE A 120 -2.17 -8.27 12.49
CA PHE A 120 -1.81 -7.09 11.73
C PHE A 120 -2.50 -7.07 10.37
N TRP A 121 -2.94 -5.88 9.99
CA TRP A 121 -3.42 -5.52 8.66
C TRP A 121 -2.25 -4.93 7.89
N ILE A 122 -1.59 -5.75 7.06
CA ILE A 122 -0.45 -5.32 6.25
C ILE A 122 -0.94 -4.35 5.19
N GLN A 123 -0.25 -3.23 4.98
CA GLN A 123 -0.55 -2.35 3.85
C GLN A 123 0.04 -2.98 2.58
N SER A 124 -0.79 -3.30 1.59
CA SER A 124 -0.30 -3.98 0.37
C SER A 124 0.79 -3.21 -0.36
N GLY A 125 0.79 -1.87 -0.28
CA GLY A 125 1.84 -1.04 -0.86
C GLY A 125 3.22 -1.19 -0.20
N ALA A 126 3.29 -1.79 1.00
CA ALA A 126 4.54 -2.14 1.68
C ALA A 126 5.02 -3.56 1.32
N LEU A 127 4.24 -4.37 0.60
CA LEU A 127 4.68 -5.67 0.11
C LEU A 127 5.55 -5.50 -1.14
N ARG A 128 6.61 -6.29 -1.24
CA ARG A 128 7.55 -6.21 -2.35
C ARG A 128 7.02 -6.98 -3.56
N PRO A 129 7.34 -6.53 -4.78
CA PRO A 129 7.23 -7.33 -5.99
C PRO A 129 7.92 -8.69 -5.90
N SER A 130 7.34 -9.74 -6.48
CA SER A 130 7.95 -11.07 -6.69
C SER A 130 9.07 -11.02 -7.74
N ALA A 131 8.98 -10.09 -8.69
CA ALA A 131 10.00 -9.84 -9.72
C ALA A 131 10.47 -8.38 -9.69
N LYS A 132 11.65 -8.07 -10.27
CA LYS A 132 12.10 -6.69 -10.44
C LYS A 132 11.06 -5.96 -11.31
N HIS A 133 10.30 -5.04 -10.71
CA HIS A 133 9.34 -4.22 -11.44
C HIS A 133 10.13 -3.38 -12.46
N GLY A 134 9.98 -3.68 -13.75
CA GLY A 134 10.54 -2.86 -14.81
C GLY A 134 9.90 -1.48 -14.76
N ARG A 135 10.69 -0.40 -14.87
CA ARG A 135 10.10 0.94 -15.07
C ARG A 135 9.26 0.91 -16.34
N HIS A 136 8.06 1.50 -16.26
CA HIS A 136 7.24 1.68 -17.44
C HIS A 136 8.07 2.40 -18.52
N PRO A 137 8.17 1.87 -19.75
CA PRO A 137 8.83 2.59 -20.85
C PRO A 137 8.01 3.85 -21.11
N GLY A 138 8.51 5.00 -20.63
CA GLY A 138 7.78 6.27 -20.60
C GLY A 138 7.92 7.06 -19.29
N ALA A 139 8.24 6.39 -18.17
CA ALA A 139 8.57 7.04 -16.91
C ALA A 139 10.03 7.53 -16.93
N GLN A 140 10.32 8.52 -17.78
CA GLN A 140 11.57 9.27 -17.68
C GLN A 140 11.44 10.22 -16.49
N SER A 141 12.31 10.08 -15.50
CA SER A 141 12.49 11.09 -14.47
C SER A 141 12.94 12.37 -15.17
N ALA A 142 12.12 13.42 -15.14
CA ALA A 142 12.61 14.76 -15.38
C ALA A 142 13.71 15.02 -14.34
N ALA A 143 14.94 15.17 -14.83
CA ALA A 143 16.09 15.57 -14.04
C ALA A 143 16.03 17.08 -13.76
#